data_AF-A0A9D8RVF2-F1
#
_entry.id   AF-A0A9D8RVF2-F1
#
_cell.length_a   1.000
_cell.length_b   1.000
_cell.length_c   1.000
_cell.angle_alpha   90.00
_cell.angle_beta   90.00
_cell.angle_gamma   90.00
#
_symmetry.space_group_name_H-M   'P 1'
#
loop_
_entity.id
_entity.type
_entity.pdbx_description
1 polymer ?
#
loop_
_entity_poly.entity_id
_entity_poly.type
_entity_poly.pdbx_seq_one_letter_code
_entity_poly.pdbx_strand_id
1 'polypeptide(L)' 'TEVRGFYGAVCAKRGSRGIFATTSDFHTSAKDFINGLDDLVGINGDRVFALSIECAHGIKKVGEKLEIDERIFI' A
#
# COMPACT_ATOMS: atom_id res chain seq x y z
N THR A 1 1.21 6.57 13.10
CA THR A 1 1.72 5.56 14.06
C THR A 1 1.91 4.21 13.39
N GLU A 2 0.95 3.72 12.60
CA GLU A 2 1.01 2.41 11.94
C GLU A 2 2.20 2.24 10.98
N VAL A 3 2.44 3.20 10.09
CA VAL A 3 3.58 3.15 9.14
C VAL A 3 4.93 3.04 9.85
N ARG A 4 5.12 3.78 10.96
CA ARG A 4 6.36 3.74 11.74
C ARG A 4 6.53 2.40 12.47
N GLY A 5 5.43 1.86 13.00
CA GLY A 5 5.44 0.53 13.63
C GLY A 5 5.76 -0.57 12.62
N PHE A 6 5.17 -0.50 11.43
CA PHE A 6 5.49 -1.40 10.32
C PHE A 6 6.97 -1.32 9.93
N TYR A 7 7.50 -0.13 9.68
CA TYR A 7 8.90 0.03 9.30
C TYR A 7 9.86 -0.47 10.38
N GLY A 8 9.54 -0.23 11.66
CA GLY A 8 10.27 -0.81 12.78
C GLY A 8 10.32 -2.34 12.73
N ALA A 9 9.23 -3.00 12.35
CA ALA A 9 9.19 -4.45 12.19
C ALA A 9 10.04 -4.94 11.00
N VAL A 10 10.03 -4.20 9.87
CA VAL A 10 10.90 -4.48 8.71
C VAL A 10 12.37 -4.46 9.13
N CYS A 11 12.80 -3.40 9.82
CA CYS A 11 14.17 -3.27 10.32
C CYS A 11 14.54 -4.39 11.30
N ALA A 12 13.66 -4.72 12.25
CA ALA A 12 13.89 -5.77 13.24
C ALA A 12 14.09 -7.16 12.59
N LYS A 13 13.49 -7.38 11.41
CA LYS A 13 13.62 -8.62 10.64
C LYS A 13 14.72 -8.57 9.58
N ARG A 14 15.54 -7.51 9.55
CA ARG A 14 16.56 -7.26 8.51
C ARG A 14 15.98 -7.27 7.11
N GLY A 15 14.74 -6.81 6.95
CA GLY A 15 14.13 -6.58 5.64
C GLY A 15 14.89 -5.50 4.90
N SER A 16 15.10 -5.69 3.59
CA SER A 16 15.83 -4.73 2.77
C SER A 16 14.96 -3.60 2.23
N ARG A 17 13.64 -3.80 2.14
CA ARG A 17 12.65 -2.83 1.65
C ARG A 17 11.30 -3.08 2.31
N GLY A 18 10.51 -2.03 2.48
CA GLY A 18 9.13 -2.08 2.94
C GLY A 18 8.15 -1.53 1.91
N ILE A 19 6.99 -2.18 1.79
CA ILE A 19 5.82 -1.64 1.08
C ILE A 19 4.69 -1.54 2.10
N PHE A 20 4.23 -0.33 2.37
CA PHE A 20 3.05 -0.09 3.21
C PHE A 20 1.89 0.31 2.30
N ALA A 21 0.88 -0.55 2.20
CA ALA A 21 -0.33 -0.30 1.43
C ALA A 21 -1.54 -0.07 2.34
N THR A 22 -2.41 0.87 1.97
CA THR A 22 -3.68 1.14 2.64
C THR A 22 -4.75 1.51 1.61
N THR A 23 -6.02 1.29 1.94
CA THR A 23 -7.17 1.73 1.15
C THR A 23 -7.60 3.17 1.46
N SER A 24 -7.06 3.77 2.52
CA SER A 24 -7.22 5.19 2.86
C SER A 24 -6.09 6.06 2.31
N ASP A 25 -6.13 7.37 2.54
CA ASP A 25 -4.98 8.25 2.30
C ASP A 25 -4.08 8.36 3.54
N PHE A 26 -2.81 8.72 3.31
CA PHE A 26 -1.86 8.99 4.38
C PHE A 26 -2.04 10.40 4.95
N HIS A 27 -2.01 10.52 6.27
CA HIS A 27 -1.79 11.81 6.92
C HIS A 27 -0.44 12.41 6.51
N THR A 28 -0.33 13.73 6.48
CA THR A 28 0.90 14.46 6.08
C THR A 28 2.13 13.95 6.81
N SER A 29 2.05 13.76 8.13
CA SER A 29 3.17 13.25 8.93
C SER A 29 3.61 11.82 8.59
N ALA A 30 2.72 11.01 8.01
CA ALA A 30 3.07 9.70 7.48
C ALA A 30 3.70 9.81 6.09
N LYS A 31 3.20 10.70 5.23
CA LYS A 31 3.81 11.01 3.92
C LYS A 31 5.25 11.50 4.09
N ASP A 32 5.47 12.46 4.98
CA ASP A 32 6.81 13.01 5.24
C ASP A 32 7.78 11.95 5.75
N PHE A 33 7.29 11.05 6.62
CA PHE A 33 8.10 9.94 7.12
C PHE A 33 8.50 8.96 6.01
N ILE A 34 7.55 8.56 5.16
CA ILE A 34 7.80 7.65 4.04
C ILE A 34 8.78 8.28 3.05
N ASN A 35 8.56 9.54 2.68
CA ASN A 35 9.40 10.26 1.72
C ASN A 35 10.83 10.51 2.23
N GLY A 36 11.05 10.44 3.53
CA GLY A 36 12.37 10.57 4.14
C GLY A 36 13.19 9.28 4.18
N LEU A 37 12.67 8.17 3.64
CA LEU A 37 13.30 6.85 3.67
C LEU A 37 13.46 6.30 2.26
N ASP A 38 14.67 5.87 1.90
CA ASP A 38 14.96 5.33 0.56
C ASP A 38 14.43 3.90 0.37
N ASP A 39 14.19 3.18 1.47
CA ASP A 39 13.85 1.76 1.49
C ASP A 39 12.38 1.49 1.86
N LEU A 40 11.54 2.52 1.95
CA LEU A 40 10.12 2.40 2.25
C LEU A 40 9.26 3.08 1.19
N VAL A 41 8.31 2.33 0.63
CA VAL A 41 7.31 2.87 -0.32
C VAL A 41 5.92 2.82 0.31
N GLY A 42 5.18 3.92 0.20
CA GLY A 42 3.77 4.01 0.58
C GLY A 42 2.84 3.93 -0.63
N ILE A 43 1.78 3.15 -0.53
CA ILE A 43 0.72 3.06 -1.55
C ILE A 43 -0.61 3.36 -0.87
N ASN A 44 -1.25 4.46 -1.26
CA ASN A 44 -2.57 4.84 -0.74
C ASN A 44 -3.70 4.23 -1.59
N GLY A 45 -4.94 4.43 -1.15
CA GLY A 45 -6.12 3.89 -1.84
C GLY A 45 -6.14 4.19 -3.33
N ASP A 46 -6.05 5.46 -3.71
CA ASP A 46 -6.10 5.86 -5.14
C ASP A 46 -5.05 5.16 -5.99
N ARG A 47 -3.81 5.03 -5.47
CA ARG A 47 -2.72 4.35 -6.18
C ARG A 47 -2.93 2.84 -6.24
N VAL A 48 -3.46 2.21 -5.19
CA VAL A 48 -3.84 0.79 -5.21
C VAL A 48 -4.86 0.54 -6.32
N PHE A 49 -5.93 1.33 -6.39
CA PHE A 49 -6.97 1.16 -7.41
C PHE A 49 -6.45 1.43 -8.83
N ALA A 50 -5.66 2.49 -9.02
CA ALA A 50 -5.06 2.80 -10.31
C ALA A 50 -4.18 1.64 -10.83
N LEU A 51 -3.29 1.11 -9.98
CA LEU A 51 -2.41 -0.01 -10.34
C LEU A 51 -3.19 -1.27 -10.70
N SER A 52 -4.26 -1.57 -9.96
CA SER A 52 -5.06 -2.76 -10.24
C SER A 52 -5.85 -2.66 -11.56
N ILE A 53 -6.27 -1.44 -11.94
CA ILE A 53 -6.86 -1.17 -13.27
C ILE A 53 -5.80 -1.32 -14.36
N GLU A 54 -4.66 -0.65 -14.20
CA GLU A 54 -3.55 -0.64 -15.18
C GLU A 54 -3.00 -2.05 -15.42
N CYS A 55 -2.81 -2.82 -14.35
CA CYS A 55 -2.25 -4.16 -14.42
C CYS A 55 -3.30 -5.24 -14.72
N ALA A 56 -4.61 -4.93 -14.70
CA ALA A 56 -5.70 -5.90 -14.79
C ALA A 56 -5.61 -7.07 -13.78
N HIS A 57 -4.88 -6.87 -12.68
CA HIS A 57 -4.70 -7.87 -11.61
C HIS A 57 -5.37 -7.37 -10.34
N GLY A 58 -6.21 -8.20 -9.73
CA GLY A 58 -6.67 -7.99 -8.37
C GLY A 58 -7.85 -7.03 -8.18
N ILE A 59 -8.43 -6.49 -9.25
CA ILE A 59 -9.73 -5.79 -9.20
C ILE A 59 -10.69 -6.37 -10.22
N LYS A 60 -11.93 -6.58 -9.81
CA LYS A 60 -13.06 -6.96 -10.66
C LYS A 60 -14.07 -5.81 -10.77
N LYS A 61 -14.72 -5.70 -11.92
CA LYS A 61 -15.88 -4.82 -12.10
C LYS A 61 -17.16 -5.58 -11.73
N VAL A 62 -17.93 -5.03 -10.79
CA VAL A 62 -19.24 -5.58 -10.35
C VAL A 62 -20.29 -4.50 -10.55
N GLY A 63 -21.06 -4.61 -11.64
CA GLY A 63 -21.91 -3.50 -12.09
C GLY A 63 -21.03 -2.29 -12.45
N GLU A 64 -21.29 -1.12 -11.87
CA GLU A 64 -20.41 0.07 -12.02
C GLU A 64 -19.38 0.24 -10.88
N LYS A 65 -19.31 -0.68 -9.92
CA LYS A 65 -18.36 -0.62 -8.81
C LYS A 65 -17.09 -1.41 -9.14
N LEU A 66 -15.97 -0.95 -8.60
CA LEU A 66 -14.68 -1.65 -8.63
C LEU A 66 -14.41 -2.24 -7.24
N GLU A 67 -14.12 -3.54 -7.20
CA GLU A 67 -13.88 -4.29 -5.96
C GLU A 67 -12.59 -5.09 -6.07
N ILE A 68 -11.92 -5.32 -4.94
CA ILE A 68 -10.76 -6.22 -4.89
C ILE A 68 -11.22 -7.64 -5.27
N ASP A 69 -10.48 -8.27 -6.16
CA ASP A 69 -10.66 -9.68 -6.50
C ASP A 69 -10.17 -10.54 -5.33
N GLU A 70 -11.10 -11.20 -4.65
CA GLU A 70 -10.78 -11.99 -3.46
C GLU A 70 -9.75 -13.10 -3.72
N ARG A 71 -9.53 -13.50 -4.99
CA ARG A 71 -8.46 -14.44 -5.39
C ARG A 71 -7.05 -13.93 -5.09
N ILE A 72 -6.87 -12.63 -4.78
CA ILE A 72 -5.57 -12.10 -4.38
C ILE A 72 -5.18 -12.52 -2.96
N PHE A 73 -6.16 -12.81 -2.12
CA PHE A 73 -5.94 -13.25 -0.75
C PHE A 73 -5.81 -14.78 -0.78
N ILE A 74 -4.57 -15.27 -0.77
CA ILE A 74 -4.24 -16.70 -0.63
C ILE A 74 -4.08 -17.03 0.84
#